data_AF-A0A8R7UGH5-F1
#
_entry.id   AF-A0A8R7UGH5-F1
#
_cell.length_a   1.000
_cell.length_b   1.000
_cell.length_c   1.000
_cell.angle_alpha   90.00
_cell.angle_beta   90.00
_cell.angle_gamma   90.00
#
_symmetry.space_group_name_H-M   'P 1'
#
loop_
_entity.id
_entity.type
_entity.pdbx_description
1 polymer ?
#
loop_
_entity_poly.entity_id
_entity_poly.type
_entity_poly.pdbx_seq_one_letter_code
_entity_poly.pdbx_strand_id
1 'polypeptide(L)'
;MGSKETPCRARTTLCFLLLFCVSCKCSASEFEITQVASLGVDASPRLSRKIPDTLFGIFFEEINHAGAGGIWAELVSNRGFEAGGPHTPSNIEPWSIIGDDSSVFVGTDRTSCFRRNKVALRMEVLCDNCPVGGVGIYNPGFWGMV
;
A
#
# COMPACT_ATOMS: atom_id res chain seq x y z
N MET A 1 24.48 -8.27 -68.38
CA MET A 1 23.76 -9.49 -67.99
C MET A 1 22.66 -9.08 -67.01
N GLY A 2 21.41 -9.02 -67.48
CA GLY A 2 20.31 -8.37 -66.76
C GLY A 2 19.73 -9.22 -65.63
N SER A 3 19.54 -8.59 -64.47
CA SER A 3 18.79 -9.12 -63.33
C SER A 3 17.28 -9.02 -63.63
N LYS A 4 16.56 -10.14 -63.52
CA LYS A 4 15.09 -10.20 -63.62
C LYS A 4 14.53 -10.38 -62.21
N GLU A 5 13.82 -9.36 -61.71
CA GLU A 5 13.03 -9.46 -60.49
C GLU A 5 11.70 -10.19 -60.74
N THR A 6 11.28 -11.03 -59.79
CA THR A 6 9.94 -11.64 -59.75
C THR A 6 9.30 -11.43 -58.36
N PRO A 7 8.44 -10.41 -58.19
CA PRO A 7 7.63 -10.25 -56.99
C PRO A 7 6.13 -10.39 -57.33
N CYS A 8 5.59 -11.61 -57.43
CA CYS A 8 4.16 -11.76 -57.79
C CYS A 8 3.45 -13.03 -57.27
N ARG A 9 3.83 -13.55 -56.09
CA ARG A 9 3.09 -14.67 -55.48
C ARG A 9 2.76 -14.52 -53.99
N ALA A 10 3.57 -13.79 -53.23
CA ALA A 10 3.32 -13.57 -51.80
C ALA A 10 2.25 -12.49 -51.52
N ARG A 11 2.14 -11.46 -52.37
CA ARG A 11 1.15 -10.36 -52.20
C ARG A 11 -0.29 -10.82 -52.42
N THR A 12 -0.51 -11.74 -53.36
CA THR A 12 -1.85 -12.23 -53.72
C THR A 12 -2.45 -13.11 -52.63
N THR A 13 -1.64 -13.98 -52.01
CA THR A 13 -2.07 -14.85 -50.90
C THR A 13 -2.37 -14.06 -49.63
N LEU A 14 -1.59 -13.00 -49.35
CA LEU A 14 -1.83 -12.10 -48.22
C LEU A 14 -3.14 -11.29 -48.40
N CYS A 15 -3.46 -10.90 -49.63
CA CYS A 15 -4.73 -10.22 -49.96
C CYS A 15 -5.95 -11.13 -49.77
N PHE A 16 -5.86 -12.40 -50.17
CA PHE A 16 -6.95 -13.37 -49.96
C PHE A 16 -7.18 -13.70 -48.48
N LEU A 17 -6.12 -13.76 -47.66
CA LEU A 17 -6.23 -13.94 -46.21
C LEU A 17 -6.87 -12.73 -45.51
N LEU A 18 -6.52 -11.51 -45.94
CA LEU A 18 -7.14 -10.27 -45.43
C LEU A 18 -8.62 -10.16 -45.83
N LEU A 19 -9.00 -10.58 -47.04
CA LEU A 19 -10.39 -10.61 -47.50
C LEU A 19 -11.25 -11.61 -46.71
N PHE A 20 -10.70 -12.77 -46.32
CA PHE A 20 -11.41 -13.77 -45.52
C PHE A 20 -11.67 -13.30 -44.08
N CYS A 21 -10.74 -12.53 -43.50
CA CYS A 21 -10.92 -11.90 -42.18
C CYS A 21 -12.00 -10.80 -42.18
N VAL A 22 -12.20 -10.08 -43.30
CA VAL A 22 -13.24 -9.03 -43.40
C VAL A 22 -14.65 -9.63 -43.52
N SER A 23 -14.80 -10.83 -44.10
CA SER A 23 -16.10 -11.54 -44.16
C SER A 23 -16.52 -12.16 -42.81
N CYS A 24 -15.60 -12.32 -41.85
CA CYS A 24 -15.95 -12.72 -40.49
C CYS A 24 -16.23 -11.47 -39.63
N LYS A 25 -17.19 -10.65 -40.08
CA LYS A 25 -17.91 -9.80 -39.13
C LYS A 25 -18.82 -10.72 -38.34
N CYS A 26 -18.30 -11.29 -37.25
CA CYS A 26 -19.16 -11.76 -36.17
C CYS A 26 -20.00 -10.56 -35.72
N SER A 27 -21.21 -10.46 -36.26
CA SER A 27 -22.24 -9.64 -35.67
C SER A 27 -22.55 -10.30 -34.32
N ALA A 28 -21.90 -9.82 -33.26
CA ALA A 28 -22.40 -10.07 -31.92
C ALA A 28 -23.76 -9.36 -31.85
N SER A 29 -24.84 -10.09 -32.11
CA SER A 29 -26.16 -9.62 -31.71
C SER A 29 -26.20 -9.79 -30.19
N GLU A 30 -25.99 -8.71 -29.46
CA GLU A 30 -26.40 -8.65 -28.06
C GLU A 30 -27.92 -8.79 -28.05
N PHE A 31 -28.36 -9.99 -27.70
CA PHE A 31 -29.77 -10.27 -27.48
C PHE A 31 -30.10 -9.69 -26.11
N GLU A 32 -30.47 -8.40 -26.04
CA GLU A 32 -31.03 -7.80 -24.83
C GLU A 32 -32.38 -8.46 -24.55
N ILE A 33 -32.36 -9.54 -23.77
CA ILE A 33 -33.57 -10.08 -23.17
C ILE A 33 -33.97 -9.10 -22.07
N THR A 34 -35.01 -8.31 -22.30
CA THR A 34 -35.65 -7.51 -21.25
C THR A 34 -36.28 -8.47 -20.24
N GLN A 35 -35.52 -8.88 -19.21
CA GLN A 35 -36.06 -9.66 -18.11
C GLN A 35 -36.96 -8.75 -17.27
N VAL A 36 -38.27 -8.93 -17.41
CA VAL A 36 -39.26 -8.22 -16.61
C VAL A 36 -39.38 -8.91 -15.25
N ALA A 37 -38.93 -8.23 -14.19
CA ALA A 37 -39.13 -8.65 -12.80
C ALA A 37 -40.29 -7.88 -12.17
N SER A 38 -41.21 -8.59 -11.53
CA SER A 38 -42.31 -7.99 -10.76
C SER A 38 -42.01 -8.06 -9.26
N LEU A 39 -42.09 -6.92 -8.56
CA LEU A 39 -41.92 -6.81 -7.10
C LEU A 39 -43.23 -6.36 -6.44
N GLY A 40 -43.79 -7.21 -5.57
CA GLY A 40 -44.89 -6.82 -4.69
C GLY A 40 -44.36 -6.44 -3.31
N VAL A 41 -44.80 -5.31 -2.77
CA VAL A 41 -44.41 -4.83 -1.44
C VAL A 41 -45.66 -4.74 -0.55
N ASP A 42 -45.69 -5.51 0.54
CA ASP A 42 -46.71 -5.41 1.58
C ASP A 42 -46.14 -4.64 2.78
N ALA A 43 -46.67 -3.44 3.03
CA ALA A 43 -46.27 -2.56 4.13
C ALA A 43 -47.23 -2.61 5.32
N SER A 44 -48.03 -3.67 5.48
CA SER A 44 -49.00 -3.78 6.56
C SER A 44 -48.32 -3.80 7.95
N PRO A 45 -48.82 -3.03 8.95
CA PRO A 45 -48.18 -2.92 10.27
C PRO A 45 -48.03 -4.24 11.01
N ARG A 46 -48.91 -5.22 10.71
CA ARG A 46 -48.88 -6.57 11.30
C ARG A 46 -47.61 -7.35 10.94
N LEU A 47 -46.97 -7.02 9.82
CA LEU A 47 -45.72 -7.63 9.35
C LEU A 47 -44.48 -6.81 9.73
N SER A 48 -44.67 -5.62 10.30
CA SER A 48 -43.56 -4.71 10.62
C SER A 48 -42.78 -5.19 11.85
N ARG A 49 -41.44 -5.13 11.76
CA ARG A 49 -40.51 -5.30 12.88
C ARG A 49 -39.47 -4.19 12.81
N LYS A 50 -39.14 -3.57 13.94
CA LYS A 50 -38.08 -2.57 14.00
C LYS A 50 -36.74 -3.24 13.62
N ILE A 51 -36.06 -2.68 12.63
CA ILE A 51 -34.67 -3.04 12.33
C ILE A 51 -33.82 -2.53 13.50
N PRO A 52 -32.99 -3.37 14.13
CA PRO A 52 -32.15 -2.93 15.24
C PRO A 52 -31.24 -1.78 14.83
N ASP A 53 -31.08 -0.79 15.72
CA ASP A 53 -30.20 0.36 15.47
C ASP A 53 -28.71 -0.09 15.38
N THR A 54 -28.41 -1.31 15.85
CA THR A 54 -27.10 -1.98 15.80
C THR A 54 -26.92 -2.91 14.61
N LEU A 55 -27.83 -2.89 13.62
CA LEU A 55 -27.71 -3.76 12.44
C LEU A 55 -26.40 -3.50 11.68
N PHE A 56 -25.93 -2.25 11.68
CA PHE A 56 -24.68 -1.84 11.07
C PHE A 56 -23.72 -1.28 12.11
N GLY A 57 -22.46 -1.69 12.03
CA GLY A 57 -21.39 -1.26 12.93
C GLY A 57 -20.03 -1.39 12.27
N ILE A 58 -18.97 -1.09 13.01
CA ILE A 58 -17.59 -1.16 12.56
C ILE A 58 -16.86 -2.20 13.41
N PHE A 59 -16.10 -3.07 12.75
CA PHE A 59 -15.11 -3.94 13.38
C PHE A 59 -13.74 -3.30 13.23
N PHE A 60 -12.93 -3.33 14.28
CA PHE A 60 -11.59 -2.76 14.28
C PHE A 60 -10.58 -3.78 14.82
N GLU A 61 -9.53 -4.00 14.05
CA GLU A 61 -8.30 -4.67 14.49
C GLU A 61 -7.10 -3.86 14.02
N GLU A 62 -5.95 -4.02 14.68
CA GLU A 62 -4.68 -3.48 14.19
C GLU A 62 -4.18 -4.36 13.04
N ILE A 63 -4.60 -4.04 11.83
CA ILE A 63 -4.15 -4.66 10.59
C ILE A 63 -3.87 -3.57 9.56
N ASN A 64 -2.81 -3.74 8.76
CA ASN A 64 -2.46 -2.81 7.68
C ASN A 64 -2.36 -1.34 8.13
N HIS A 65 -1.85 -1.08 9.34
CA HIS A 65 -1.75 0.28 9.91
C HIS A 65 -3.10 1.00 10.10
N ALA A 66 -4.19 0.25 10.34
CA ALA A 66 -5.50 0.85 10.62
C ALA A 66 -5.53 1.63 11.94
N GLY A 67 -4.73 1.24 12.93
CA GLY A 67 -4.55 1.99 14.17
C GLY A 67 -3.35 2.90 14.09
N ALA A 68 -2.15 2.35 14.34
CA ALA A 68 -0.90 3.09 14.27
C ALA A 68 -0.51 3.38 12.80
N GLY A 69 -0.55 4.66 12.42
CA GLY A 69 -0.46 5.11 11.04
C GLY A 69 -1.81 5.29 10.34
N GLY A 70 -2.91 5.05 11.07
CA GLY A 70 -4.28 5.20 10.60
C GLY A 70 -5.08 6.10 11.53
N ILE A 71 -6.03 5.54 12.29
CA ILE A 71 -6.93 6.32 13.15
C ILE A 71 -6.22 6.94 14.37
N TRP A 72 -5.07 6.40 14.79
CA TRP A 72 -4.27 6.99 15.85
C TRP A 72 -3.38 8.10 15.27
N ALA A 73 -3.60 9.34 15.73
CA ALA A 73 -2.96 10.54 15.22
C ALA A 73 -1.45 10.67 15.52
N GLU A 74 -0.80 9.62 16.01
CA GLU A 74 0.65 9.61 16.17
C GLU A 74 1.32 9.53 14.79
N LEU A 75 2.19 10.49 14.51
CA LEU A 75 2.91 10.56 13.24
C LEU A 75 4.25 9.81 13.31
N VAL A 76 4.83 9.68 14.51
CA VAL A 76 6.16 9.08 14.68
C VAL A 76 6.05 7.56 14.77
N SER A 77 6.57 6.86 13.77
CA SER A 77 6.62 5.40 13.76
C SER A 77 7.74 4.89 14.67
N ASN A 78 7.49 3.77 15.36
CA ASN A 78 8.40 3.21 16.37
C ASN A 78 8.92 4.26 17.38
N ARG A 79 8.03 5.15 17.86
CA ARG A 79 8.38 6.22 18.81
C ARG A 79 8.98 5.74 20.13
N GLY A 80 8.68 4.49 20.49
CA GLY A 80 9.09 3.88 21.75
C GLY A 80 10.30 2.95 21.63
N PHE A 81 10.83 2.70 20.43
CA PHE A 81 11.89 1.71 20.21
C PHE A 81 11.52 0.30 20.72
N GLU A 82 10.26 -0.09 20.61
CA GLU A 82 9.72 -1.36 21.15
C GLU A 82 9.69 -2.48 20.12
N ALA A 83 10.12 -2.22 18.87
CA ALA A 83 10.04 -3.14 17.74
C ALA A 83 10.77 -4.50 17.93
N GLY A 84 11.70 -4.60 18.88
CA GLY A 84 12.40 -5.86 19.22
C GLY A 84 11.67 -6.75 20.24
N GLY A 85 10.64 -6.26 20.93
CA GLY A 85 10.01 -7.01 22.01
C GLY A 85 10.98 -7.36 23.18
N PRO A 86 10.61 -8.29 24.06
CA PRO A 86 11.38 -8.56 25.30
C PRO A 86 12.69 -9.35 25.08
N HIS A 87 12.78 -10.12 23.99
CA HIS A 87 13.85 -11.10 23.76
C HIS A 87 14.72 -10.82 22.54
N THR A 88 14.32 -9.90 21.66
CA THR A 88 15.16 -9.44 20.54
C THR A 88 15.68 -8.05 20.88
N PRO A 89 16.95 -7.73 20.56
CA PRO A 89 17.43 -6.36 20.66
C PRO A 89 16.48 -5.43 19.91
N SER A 90 16.04 -4.36 20.56
CA SER A 90 15.31 -3.30 19.88
C SER A 90 16.16 -2.76 18.74
N ASN A 91 15.50 -2.42 17.64
CA ASN A 91 16.10 -1.71 16.55
C ASN A 91 15.50 -0.30 16.46
N ILE A 92 16.17 0.54 15.68
CA ILE A 92 15.72 1.90 15.43
C ILE A 92 14.83 2.00 14.18
N GLU A 93 14.46 0.91 13.49
CA GLU A 93 13.65 0.99 12.27
C GLU A 93 12.27 1.63 12.59
N PRO A 94 11.76 2.62 11.83
CA PRO A 94 12.24 3.15 10.55
C PRO A 94 13.09 4.43 10.66
N TRP A 95 13.59 4.76 11.85
CA TRP A 95 14.47 5.91 12.04
C TRP A 95 15.76 5.75 11.23
N SER A 96 16.22 6.86 10.68
CA SER A 96 17.43 6.94 9.86
C SER A 96 18.41 7.95 10.44
N ILE A 97 19.71 7.70 10.25
CA ILE A 97 20.80 8.51 10.81
C ILE A 97 21.08 9.71 9.90
N ILE A 98 21.30 10.88 10.51
CA ILE A 98 21.85 12.07 9.88
C ILE A 98 23.32 12.15 10.28
N GLY A 99 24.22 12.05 9.31
CA GLY A 99 25.67 11.93 9.54
C GLY A 99 26.20 10.55 9.12
N ASP A 100 27.41 10.23 9.57
CA ASP A 100 28.11 8.97 9.31
C ASP A 100 28.74 8.41 10.59
N ASP A 101 29.32 7.20 10.50
CA ASP A 101 29.93 6.50 11.64
C ASP A 101 31.12 7.26 12.27
N SER A 102 31.68 8.27 11.58
CA SER A 102 32.75 9.12 12.12
C SER A 102 32.22 10.27 12.97
N SER A 103 30.94 10.60 12.84
CA SER A 103 30.33 11.80 13.40
C SER A 103 29.24 11.49 14.42
N VAL A 104 28.56 10.35 14.32
CA VAL A 104 27.54 9.93 15.29
C VAL A 104 27.44 8.41 15.42
N PHE A 105 27.32 7.93 16.66
CA PHE A 105 26.89 6.56 16.95
C PHE A 105 25.44 6.56 17.42
N VAL A 106 24.61 5.69 16.84
CA VAL A 106 23.19 5.55 17.19
C VAL A 106 22.88 4.08 17.50
N GLY A 107 22.21 3.84 18.62
CA GLY A 107 21.72 2.53 18.99
C GLY A 107 20.60 2.61 20.03
N THR A 108 20.23 1.46 20.58
CA THR A 108 19.28 1.39 21.69
C THR A 108 19.89 0.65 22.87
N ASP A 109 19.56 1.06 24.09
CA ASP A 109 19.91 0.36 25.30
C ASP A 109 18.70 0.24 26.26
N ARG A 110 18.92 -0.33 27.45
CA ARG A 110 17.87 -0.54 28.47
C ARG A 110 17.93 0.47 29.62
N THR A 111 18.32 1.71 29.34
CA THR A 111 18.51 2.75 30.38
C THR A 111 17.27 3.61 30.66
N SER A 112 16.18 3.42 29.93
CA SER A 112 14.96 4.21 30.11
C SER A 112 14.43 4.14 31.55
N CYS A 113 14.06 5.30 32.09
CA CYS A 113 13.48 5.44 33.42
C CYS A 113 12.05 4.84 33.50
N PHE A 114 11.38 4.66 32.37
CA PHE A 114 10.01 4.13 32.34
C PHE A 114 9.98 2.65 32.71
N ARG A 115 9.05 2.27 33.58
CA ARG A 115 8.91 0.87 34.03
C ARG A 115 8.37 -0.05 32.93
N ARG A 116 7.48 0.45 32.07
CA ARG A 116 6.80 -0.32 31.02
C ARG A 116 7.56 -0.36 29.70
N ASN A 117 8.40 0.63 29.44
CA ASN A 117 9.29 0.66 28.29
C ASN A 117 10.70 0.95 28.77
N LYS A 118 11.53 -0.10 28.86
CA LYS A 118 12.91 0.02 29.32
C LYS A 118 13.88 0.42 28.21
N VAL A 119 13.43 0.45 26.97
CA VAL A 119 14.28 0.78 25.83
C VAL A 119 14.43 2.29 25.73
N ALA A 120 15.66 2.75 25.53
CA ALA A 120 15.99 4.14 25.22
C ALA A 120 16.86 4.20 23.98
N LEU A 121 16.71 5.28 23.21
CA LEU A 121 17.67 5.66 22.17
C LEU A 121 18.96 6.14 22.86
N ARG A 122 20.10 5.60 22.43
CA ARG A 122 21.43 6.11 22.76
C ARG A 122 22.02 6.74 21.50
N MET A 123 22.32 8.02 21.59
CA MET A 123 22.97 8.78 20.52
C MET A 123 24.23 9.43 21.09
N GLU A 124 25.37 9.19 20.45
CA GLU A 124 26.65 9.75 20.84
C GLU A 124 27.22 10.55 19.68
N VAL A 125 27.45 11.84 19.90
CA VAL A 125 28.08 12.70 18.91
C VAL A 125 29.59 12.53 19.03
N LEU A 126 30.23 12.13 17.94
CA LEU A 126 31.66 11.78 17.88
C LEU A 126 32.51 12.87 17.22
N CYS A 127 31.87 13.85 16.56
CA CYS A 127 32.55 14.95 15.88
C CYS A 127 32.82 16.16 16.79
N ASP A 128 34.03 16.70 16.73
CA ASP A 128 34.37 18.03 17.29
C ASP A 128 33.94 19.16 16.35
N ASN A 129 34.15 18.97 15.05
CA ASN A 129 33.72 19.87 13.97
C ASN A 129 32.69 19.16 13.09
N CYS A 130 31.42 19.21 13.50
CA CYS A 130 30.36 18.49 12.82
C CYS A 130 30.00 19.09 11.44
N PRO A 131 29.48 18.27 10.50
CA PRO A 131 29.07 18.73 9.19
C PRO A 131 28.01 19.85 9.25
N VAL A 132 27.98 20.70 8.22
CA VAL A 132 27.00 21.81 8.12
C VAL A 132 25.55 21.32 8.13
N GLY A 133 25.30 20.09 7.64
CA GLY A 133 23.98 19.44 7.68
C GLY A 133 23.57 18.89 9.05
N GLY A 134 24.43 19.00 10.07
CA GLY A 134 24.21 18.47 11.40
C GLY A 134 24.42 16.96 11.50
N VAL A 135 24.24 16.46 12.73
CA VAL A 135 24.22 15.04 13.07
C VAL A 135 23.00 14.72 13.92
N GLY A 136 22.43 13.53 13.77
CA GLY A 136 21.24 13.15 14.53
C GLY A 136 20.50 11.96 13.92
N ILE A 137 19.18 11.97 14.08
CA ILE A 137 18.27 10.99 13.47
C ILE A 137 17.00 11.67 12.97
N TYR A 138 16.33 11.06 12.01
CA TYR A 138 15.00 11.46 11.57
C TYR A 138 14.05 10.27 11.49
N ASN A 139 12.75 10.53 11.65
CA ASN A 139 11.70 9.54 11.49
C ASN A 139 10.91 9.85 10.20
N PRO A 140 10.71 8.87 9.31
CA PRO A 140 9.91 9.08 8.11
C PRO A 140 8.38 9.03 8.37
N GLY A 141 7.96 8.76 9.61
CA GLY A 141 6.58 8.53 9.97
C GLY A 141 6.03 7.23 9.39
N PHE A 142 4.75 7.26 9.01
CA PHE A 142 4.08 6.17 8.31
C PHE A 142 4.03 6.48 6.81
N TRP A 143 5.16 6.27 6.13
CA TRP A 143 5.36 6.63 4.71
C TRP A 143 5.16 8.13 4.40
N GLY A 144 5.40 8.98 5.39
CA GLY A 144 5.26 10.44 5.29
C GLY A 144 4.71 11.04 6.57
N MET A 145 4.81 12.37 6.66
CA MET A 145 4.19 13.21 7.69
C MET A 145 3.59 14.42 6.99
N VAL A 146 2.32 14.73 7.29
CA VAL A 146 1.54 15.82 6.66
C VAL A 146 1.04 16.78 7.72
#